data_AF-A0A350BSZ5-F1
#
_entry.id   AF-A0A350BSZ5-F1
#
_cell.length_a   1.000
_cell.length_b   1.000
_cell.length_c   1.000
_cell.angle_alpha   90.00
_cell.angle_beta   90.00
_cell.angle_gamma   90.00
#
_symmetry.space_group_name_H-M   'P 1'
#
loop_
_entity.id
_entity.type
_entity.pdbx_description
1 polymer ?
#
loop_
_entity_poly.entity_id
_entity_poly.type
_entity_poly.pdbx_seq_one_letter_code
_entity_poly.pdbx_strand_id
1 'polypeptide(L)' 'MARKGNRVQVILECTEQKGSTVPGMSRYITTKNKRNTTERIELKKYNRFMKKVTLHKEIK' A
#
# COMPACT_ATOMS: atom_id res chain seq x y z
N MET A 1 -15.65 20.64 7.81
CA MET A 1 -14.57 19.76 7.30
C MET A 1 -14.55 19.84 5.79
N ALA A 2 -13.40 20.17 5.16
CA ALA A 2 -13.31 20.23 3.70
C ALA A 2 -13.72 18.87 3.11
N ARG A 3 -14.66 18.86 2.15
CA ARG A 3 -15.05 17.64 1.43
C ARG A 3 -13.77 17.02 0.85
N LYS A 4 -13.33 15.87 1.39
CA LYS A 4 -12.40 14.99 0.68
C LYS A 4 -13.11 14.67 -0.64
N GLY A 5 -12.66 15.30 -1.73
CA GLY A 5 -13.25 15.11 -3.05
C GLY A 5 -13.00 13.69 -3.56
N ASN A 6 -12.42 13.55 -4.75
CA ASN A 6 -12.17 12.22 -5.33
C ASN A 6 -10.96 11.46 -4.71
N ARG A 7 -10.36 12.00 -3.64
CA ARG A 7 -9.23 11.38 -2.94
C ARG A 7 -9.72 10.41 -1.88
N VAL A 8 -9.41 9.14 -2.06
CA VAL A 8 -9.77 8.05 -1.15
C VAL A 8 -8.51 7.51 -0.49
N GLN A 9 -8.62 7.15 0.80
CA GLN A 9 -7.53 6.46 1.49
C GLN A 9 -7.47 5.02 1.02
N VAL A 10 -6.27 4.57 0.70
CA VAL A 10 -5.97 3.21 0.27
C VAL A 10 -4.87 2.63 1.13
N ILE A 11 -4.88 1.31 1.25
CA ILE A 11 -3.88 0.57 2.01
C ILE A 11 -3.03 -0.25 1.05
N LEU A 12 -1.72 -0.04 1.09
CA LEU A 12 -0.74 -0.84 0.37
C LEU A 12 -0.14 -1.87 1.32
N GLU A 13 -0.14 -3.14 0.94
CA GLU A 13 0.40 -4.25 1.72
C GLU A 13 1.52 -4.95 0.97
N CYS A 14 2.58 -5.36 1.69
CA CYS A 14 3.70 -6.07 1.10
C CYS A 14 3.30 -7.47 0.61
N THR A 15 3.53 -7.77 -0.67
CA THR A 15 3.22 -9.10 -1.24
C THR A 15 4.26 -10.15 -0.89
N GLU A 16 5.53 -9.76 -0.82
CA GLU A 16 6.65 -10.66 -0.51
C GLU A 16 6.61 -11.22 0.91
N GLN A 17 5.95 -10.51 1.83
CA GLN A 17 5.93 -10.85 3.24
C GLN A 17 4.95 -11.98 3.56
N LYS A 18 3.87 -12.11 2.77
CA LYS A 18 2.83 -13.14 2.94
C LYS A 18 3.35 -14.58 2.80
N GLY A 19 4.46 -14.79 2.10
CA GLY A 19 5.13 -16.09 1.95
C GLY A 19 6.42 -16.23 2.74
N SER A 20 6.76 -15.25 3.58
CA SER A 20 8.00 -15.23 4.37
C SER A 20 7.76 -15.67 5.81
N THR A 21 8.80 -16.20 6.45
CA THR A 21 8.82 -16.60 7.87
C THR A 21 8.86 -15.39 8.84
N VAL A 22 8.75 -14.16 8.33
CA VAL A 22 8.91 -12.94 9.13
C VAL A 22 7.57 -12.55 9.76
N PRO A 23 7.47 -12.44 11.11
CA PRO A 23 6.23 -12.08 11.76
C PRO A 23 5.85 -10.63 11.48
N GLY A 24 4.57 -10.41 11.16
CA GLY A 24 4.00 -9.10 10.86
C GLY A 24 3.72 -8.88 9.37
N MET A 25 3.09 -7.74 9.06
CA MET A 25 2.76 -7.31 7.70
C MET A 25 3.07 -5.81 7.55
N SER A 26 3.96 -5.47 6.61
CA SER A 26 4.23 -4.08 6.25
C SER A 26 3.03 -3.49 5.49
N ARG A 27 2.41 -2.47 6.08
CA ARG A 27 1.25 -1.75 5.53
C ARG A 27 1.51 -0.25 5.49
N TYR A 28 1.14 0.37 4.38
CA TYR A 28 1.18 1.81 4.19
C TYR A 28 -0.20 2.37 3.91
N ILE A 29 -0.57 3.44 4.63
CA ILE A 29 -1.79 4.17 4.37
C ILE A 29 -1.43 5.36 3.49
N THR A 30 -2.03 5.42 2.30
CA THR A 30 -1.85 6.54 1.37
C THR A 30 -3.20 7.02 0.87
N THR A 31 -3.22 8.09 0.09
CA THR A 31 -4.44 8.55 -0.57
C THR A 31 -4.24 8.48 -2.08
N LYS A 32 -5.20 7.90 -2.79
CA LYS A 32 -5.24 7.94 -4.26
C LYS A 32 -6.43 8.74 -4.75
N ASN A 33 -6.30 9.33 -5.94
CA ASN A 33 -7.42 9.97 -6.62
C ASN A 33 -8.09 8.94 -7.54
N LYS A 34 -9.30 8.50 -7.18
CA LYS A 34 -10.02 7.45 -7.93
C LYS A 34 -10.34 7.83 -9.38
N ARG A 35 -10.38 9.13 -9.72
CA ARG A 35 -10.62 9.57 -11.12
C ARG A 35 -9.39 9.45 -12.01
N ASN A 36 -8.22 9.74 -11.46
CA ASN A 36 -6.97 9.72 -12.24
C ASN A 36 -6.36 8.32 -12.27
N THR A 37 -6.54 7.54 -11.21
CA THR A 37 -5.96 6.21 -11.06
C THR A 37 -7.05 5.27 -10.54
N THR A 38 -7.76 4.67 -11.49
CA THR A 38 -8.86 3.72 -11.24
C THR A 38 -8.33 2.34 -10.86
N GLU A 39 -7.19 1.95 -11.43
CA GLU A 39 -6.54 0.66 -11.20
C GLU A 39 -5.93 0.54 -9.79
N ARG A 40 -5.60 -0.70 -9.41
CA ARG A 40 -4.88 -0.99 -8.17
C ARG A 40 -3.43 -0.54 -8.29
N ILE A 41 -2.97 0.21 -7.30
CA ILE A 41 -1.61 0.74 -7.31
C ILE A 41 -0.64 -0.32 -6.77
N GLU A 42 0.50 -0.46 -7.43
CA GLU A 42 1.64 -1.23 -6.98
C GLU A 42 2.84 -0.31 -6.82
N LEU A 43 3.42 -0.25 -5.63
CA LEU A 43 4.58 0.60 -5.35
C LEU A 43 5.66 -0.19 -4.62
N LYS A 44 6.91 0.06 -5.02
CA LYS A 44 8.08 -0.37 -4.26
C LYS A 44 8.22 0.53 -3.03
N LYS A 45 8.11 -0.05 -1.85
CA LYS A 45 8.28 0.63 -0.56
C LYS A 45 9.24 -0.15 0.31
N TYR A 46 9.92 0.55 1.21
CA TYR A 46 10.77 -0.11 2.18
C TYR A 46 9.93 -0.99 3.10
N ASN A 47 10.38 -2.20 3.40
CA ASN A 47 9.74 -3.07 4.37
C ASN A 47 10.60 -3.11 5.63
N ARG A 48 10.07 -2.59 6.75
CA ARG A 48 10.78 -2.58 8.04
C ARG A 48 11.10 -3.97 8.60
N PHE A 49 10.31 -4.98 8.23
CA PHE A 49 10.45 -6.34 8.73
C PHE A 49 11.53 -7.11 7.95
N MET A 50 11.55 -6.97 6.62
CA MET A 50 12.57 -7.59 5.76
C MET A 50 13.83 -6.74 5.57
N LYS A 51 13.81 -5.49 6.05
CA LYS A 51 14.86 -4.47 5.91
C LYS A 51 15.30 -4.19 4.46
N LYS A 52 14.42 -4.42 3.49
CA LYS A 52 14.68 -4.21 2.05
C LYS A 52 13.48 -3.54 1.38
N VAL A 53 13.68 -3.01 0.18
CA VAL A 53 12.58 -2.49 -0.64
C VAL A 53 11.83 -3.65 -1.27
N THR A 54 10.52 -3.71 -1.05
CA THR A 54 9.65 -4.77 -1.55
C THR A 54 8.45 -4.20 -2.28
N LEU A 55 7.82 -5.05 -3.09
CA LEU A 55 6.58 -4.69 -3.77
C LEU A 55 5.40 -4.64 -2.77
N HIS A 56 4.68 -3.52 -2.75
CA HIS A 56 3.44 -3.37 -2.00
C HIS A 56 2.27 -3.12 -2.96
N LYS A 57 1.18 -3.88 -2.79
CA LYS A 57 -0.03 -3.79 -3.62
C LYS A 57 -1.21 -3.25 -2.82
N GLU A 58 -2.07 -2.52 -3.51
CA GLU A 58 -3.32 -2.02 -2.95
C GLU A 58 -4.31 -3.16 -2.64
N ILE A 59 -4.85 -3.14 -1.42
CA ILE A 59 -5.85 -4.12 -0.95
C ILE A 59 -7.26 -3.52 -0.87
N LYS A 60 -7.37 -2.27 -0.43
CA LYS A 60 -8.63 -1.61 -0.08
C LYS A 60 -8.68 -0.20 -0.64
#